data_AF-A0A9D5Q477-F1
#
_entry.id   AF-A0A9D5Q477-F1
#
_cell.length_a   1.000
_cell.length_b   1.000
_cell.length_c   1.000
_cell.angle_alpha   90.00
_cell.angle_beta   90.00
_cell.angle_gamma   90.00
#
_symmetry.space_group_name_H-M   'P 1'
#
loop_
_entity.id
_entity.type
_entity.pdbx_description
1 polymer ?
#
loop_
_entity_poly.entity_id
_entity_poly.type
_entity_poly.pdbx_seq_one_letter_code
_entity_poly.pdbx_strand_id
1 'polypeptide(L)'
;MEYKLLDWRNETMNIPFNAEERRSFLREYFELYEKNLNLEYQLVTSEGEASNELVNEADEIREKLSQMRDDYRSSVPVLPMSRCPYTNQVVYHSIDHYGLDGLWWNSNVPIRPVEVLPSSFFMLKGAVKLGRIENTPFPVKPGPEVPYVIPEVLALPQFKAVISRIRVGEHTAYSIFYFIEDWERAIEPMNNWGTKYWSFLDADMKLGYHEYGVYPEEEEPDYSEEPVTEDTEEDIEYTYDFELSKYIEKGKLLWIEPDDPTFYLKTGTSGCPYLNLEGSREFPVIFEGEIVTPEEEEYKNGK
;
A
#
# COMPACT_ATOMS: atom_id res chain seq x y z
N MET A 1 -21.21 -21.78 -4.39
CA MET A 1 -22.23 -20.81 -3.94
C MET A 1 -21.77 -19.48 -4.50
N GLU A 2 -22.32 -19.07 -5.65
CA GLU A 2 -21.95 -17.80 -6.31
C GLU A 2 -22.45 -16.63 -5.46
N TYR A 3 -21.54 -15.79 -4.99
CA TYR A 3 -21.89 -14.52 -4.37
C TYR A 3 -22.08 -13.48 -5.47
N LYS A 4 -23.34 -13.12 -5.74
CA LYS A 4 -23.67 -11.90 -6.48
C LYS A 4 -23.74 -10.74 -5.50
N LEU A 5 -22.69 -9.92 -5.46
CA LEU A 5 -22.74 -8.61 -4.85
C LEU A 5 -23.50 -7.67 -5.80
N LEU A 6 -24.55 -7.03 -5.27
CA LEU A 6 -25.41 -6.09 -5.99
C LEU A 6 -24.71 -4.73 -6.08
N ASP A 7 -24.38 -4.30 -7.31
CA ASP A 7 -24.18 -2.88 -7.63
C ASP A 7 -25.30 -2.44 -8.61
N TRP A 8 -25.82 -1.23 -8.40
CA TRP A 8 -27.01 -0.67 -9.04
C TRP A 8 -26.67 0.24 -10.24
N ARG A 9 -25.39 0.30 -10.63
CA ARG A 9 -24.94 0.94 -11.87
C ARG A 9 -24.72 -0.14 -12.93
N ASN A 10 -25.41 0.00 -14.06
CA ASN A 10 -25.31 -0.87 -15.23
C ASN A 10 -23.93 -0.79 -15.91
N GLU A 11 -22.91 -1.36 -15.28
CA GLU A 11 -21.64 -1.70 -15.92
C GLU A 11 -21.35 -3.16 -15.55
N THR A 12 -21.07 -3.97 -16.56
CA THR A 12 -20.62 -5.36 -16.43
C THR A 12 -19.68 -5.49 -15.23
N MET A 13 -20.04 -6.29 -14.22
CA MET A 13 -19.10 -6.64 -13.16
C MET A 13 -17.87 -7.26 -13.84
N ASN A 14 -16.76 -6.52 -13.89
CA ASN A 14 -15.52 -7.05 -14.43
C ASN A 14 -15.14 -8.25 -13.58
N ILE A 15 -14.93 -9.37 -14.28
CA ILE A 15 -14.47 -10.61 -13.65
C ILE A 15 -13.04 -10.33 -13.22
N PRO A 16 -12.69 -10.51 -11.93
CA PRO A 16 -11.31 -10.32 -11.48
C PRO A 16 -10.37 -11.20 -12.30
N PHE A 17 -9.17 -10.69 -12.58
CA PHE A 17 -8.18 -11.49 -13.30
C PHE A 17 -7.92 -12.80 -12.56
N ASN A 18 -7.74 -13.89 -13.30
CA ASN A 18 -6.95 -15.01 -12.82
C ASN A 18 -5.44 -14.75 -13.02
N ALA A 19 -4.59 -15.62 -12.46
CA ALA A 19 -3.14 -15.43 -12.49
C ALA A 19 -2.53 -15.38 -13.91
N GLU A 20 -3.10 -16.10 -14.88
CA GLU A 20 -2.63 -16.14 -16.26
C GLU A 20 -3.07 -14.89 -17.03
N GLU A 21 -4.34 -14.50 -16.89
CA GLU A 21 -4.89 -13.27 -17.46
C GLU A 21 -4.12 -12.05 -16.96
N ARG A 22 -3.91 -11.95 -15.64
CA ARG A 22 -3.13 -10.89 -15.02
C ARG A 22 -1.71 -10.81 -15.59
N ARG A 23 -1.05 -11.96 -15.78
CA ARG A 23 0.31 -12.03 -16.35
C ARG A 23 0.34 -11.60 -17.81
N SER A 24 -0.64 -12.00 -18.61
CA SER A 24 -0.74 -11.57 -20.02
C SER A 24 -1.01 -10.08 -20.12
N PHE A 25 -1.93 -9.58 -19.30
CA PHE A 25 -2.32 -8.18 -19.23
C PHE A 25 -1.13 -7.28 -18.88
N LEU A 26 -0.38 -7.60 -17.82
CA LEU A 26 0.75 -6.77 -17.41
C LEU A 26 1.90 -6.79 -18.42
N ARG A 27 2.12 -7.91 -19.10
CA ARG A 27 3.12 -7.97 -20.17
C ARG A 27 2.79 -6.99 -21.30
N GLU A 28 1.55 -7.01 -21.80
CA GLU A 28 1.10 -6.06 -22.82
C GLU A 28 1.18 -4.62 -22.31
N TYR A 29 0.78 -4.38 -21.05
CA TYR A 29 0.82 -3.05 -20.44
C TYR A 29 2.25 -2.49 -20.43
N PHE A 30 3.23 -3.26 -19.94
CA PHE A 30 4.60 -2.77 -19.84
C PHE A 30 5.29 -2.68 -21.21
N GLU A 31 5.01 -3.57 -22.16
CA GLU A 31 5.48 -3.42 -23.54
C GLU A 31 5.00 -2.10 -24.16
N LEU A 32 3.74 -1.74 -23.90
CA LEU A 32 3.15 -0.49 -24.38
C LEU A 32 3.68 0.74 -23.61
N TYR A 33 3.90 0.61 -22.31
CA TYR A 33 4.45 1.66 -21.46
C TYR A 33 5.88 2.03 -21.87
N GLU A 34 6.73 1.03 -22.12
CA GLU A 34 8.08 1.24 -22.66
C GLU A 34 8.05 1.93 -24.02
N LYS A 35 7.11 1.54 -24.90
CA LYS A 35 6.91 2.23 -26.17
C LYS A 35 6.53 3.70 -25.96
N ASN A 36 5.65 4.00 -25.01
CA ASN A 36 5.27 5.37 -24.66
C ASN A 36 6.47 6.20 -24.21
N LEU A 37 7.29 5.68 -23.29
CA LEU A 37 8.48 6.36 -22.77
C LEU A 37 9.45 6.72 -23.91
N ASN A 38 9.68 5.79 -24.84
CA ASN A 38 10.54 6.02 -26.00
C ASN A 38 9.98 7.09 -26.95
N LEU A 39 8.66 7.15 -27.15
CA LEU A 39 8.03 8.19 -27.95
C LEU A 39 8.09 9.56 -27.27
N GLU A 40 7.85 9.61 -25.96
CA GLU A 40 7.97 10.85 -25.18
C GLU A 40 9.39 11.40 -25.22
N TYR A 41 10.40 10.54 -25.10
CA TYR A 41 11.79 10.94 -25.26
C TYR A 41 12.06 11.52 -26.66
N GLN A 42 11.55 10.91 -27.72
CA GLN A 42 11.70 11.42 -29.09
C GLN A 42 11.00 12.77 -29.29
N LEU A 43 9.79 12.95 -28.74
CA LEU A 43 9.05 14.21 -28.79
C LEU A 43 9.79 15.35 -28.06
N VAL A 44 10.45 15.04 -26.95
CA VAL A 44 11.20 16.04 -26.16
C VAL A 44 12.55 16.37 -26.79
N THR A 45 13.20 15.39 -27.43
CA THR A 45 14.55 15.56 -28.01
C THR A 45 14.58 15.93 -29.48
N SER A 46 13.44 15.94 -30.17
CA SER A 46 13.36 16.36 -31.57
C SER A 46 13.70 17.85 -31.74
N GLU A 47 14.66 18.17 -32.61
CA GLU A 47 14.94 19.56 -33.01
C GLU A 47 13.83 20.05 -33.98
N GLY A 48 13.00 21.00 -33.53
CA GLY A 48 11.90 21.57 -34.32
C GLY A 48 10.52 21.04 -33.91
N GLU A 49 9.50 21.28 -34.75
CA GLU A 49 8.16 20.73 -34.51
C GLU A 49 8.17 19.22 -34.77
N ALA A 50 7.76 18.43 -33.76
CA ALA A 50 7.57 17.01 -33.92
C ALA A 50 6.55 16.70 -35.03
N SER A 51 6.78 15.62 -35.77
CA SER A 51 5.85 15.23 -36.84
C SER A 51 4.46 14.90 -36.26
N ASN A 52 3.40 15.28 -36.97
CA ASN A 52 2.02 14.95 -36.57
C ASN A 52 1.80 13.44 -36.39
N GLU A 53 2.51 12.60 -37.16
CA GLU A 53 2.44 11.13 -37.03
C GLU A 53 2.93 10.66 -35.65
N LEU A 54 4.08 11.19 -35.20
CA LEU A 54 4.65 10.86 -33.89
C LEU A 54 3.77 11.32 -32.72
N VAL A 55 3.18 12.52 -32.84
CA VAL A 55 2.26 13.06 -31.84
C VAL A 55 1.00 12.20 -31.75
N ASN A 56 0.39 11.86 -32.89
CA ASN A 56 -0.81 11.02 -32.93
C ASN A 56 -0.53 9.62 -32.35
N GLU A 57 0.61 9.01 -32.67
CA GLU A 57 0.97 7.69 -32.12
C GLU A 57 1.15 7.74 -30.60
N ALA A 58 1.78 8.78 -30.06
CA ALA A 58 1.91 8.96 -28.62
C ALA A 58 0.54 9.12 -27.94
N ASP A 59 -0.37 9.90 -28.54
CA ASP A 59 -1.70 10.11 -27.98
C ASP A 59 -2.56 8.83 -28.00
N GLU A 60 -2.53 8.04 -29.08
CA GLU A 60 -3.20 6.74 -29.16
C GLU A 60 -2.70 5.77 -28.08
N ILE A 61 -1.39 5.76 -27.83
CA ILE A 61 -0.78 4.90 -26.81
C ILE A 61 -1.18 5.36 -25.40
N ARG A 62 -1.18 6.67 -25.13
CA ARG A 62 -1.62 7.22 -23.84
C ARG A 62 -3.08 6.88 -23.56
N GLU A 63 -3.95 7.01 -24.55
CA GLU A 63 -5.36 6.64 -24.42
C GLU A 63 -5.51 5.15 -24.10
N LYS A 64 -4.79 4.28 -24.83
CA LYS A 64 -4.79 2.83 -24.56
C LYS A 64 -4.24 2.50 -23.18
N LEU A 65 -3.13 3.12 -22.75
CA LEU A 65 -2.59 2.93 -21.40
C LEU A 65 -3.58 3.38 -20.33
N SER A 66 -4.27 4.51 -20.53
CA SER A 66 -5.32 4.97 -19.62
C SER A 66 -6.44 3.95 -19.49
N GLN A 67 -6.94 3.42 -20.61
CA GLN A 67 -7.97 2.38 -20.60
C GLN A 67 -7.49 1.11 -19.89
N MET A 68 -6.26 0.67 -20.16
CA MET A 68 -5.67 -0.48 -19.47
C MET A 68 -5.57 -0.24 -17.95
N ARG A 69 -5.21 0.96 -17.51
CA ARG A 69 -5.19 1.29 -16.06
C ARG A 69 -6.58 1.15 -15.43
N ASP A 70 -7.63 1.55 -16.14
CA ASP A 70 -9.01 1.41 -15.69
C ASP A 70 -9.48 -0.07 -15.69
N ASP A 71 -9.09 -0.83 -16.70
CA ASP A 71 -9.35 -2.26 -16.79
C ASP A 71 -8.65 -3.03 -15.67
N TYR A 72 -7.37 -2.71 -15.41
CA TYR A 72 -6.62 -3.24 -14.28
C TYR A 72 -7.34 -2.93 -12.98
N ARG A 73 -7.65 -1.64 -12.75
CA ARG A 73 -8.35 -1.18 -11.54
C ARG A 73 -9.63 -1.98 -11.29
N SER A 74 -10.44 -2.19 -12.32
CA SER A 74 -11.71 -2.91 -12.22
C SER A 74 -11.55 -4.43 -12.08
N SER A 75 -10.37 -4.97 -12.38
CA SER A 75 -10.08 -6.41 -12.39
C SER A 75 -9.18 -6.86 -11.23
N VAL A 76 -8.71 -5.94 -10.38
CA VAL A 76 -7.99 -6.29 -9.14
C VAL A 76 -8.92 -7.09 -8.21
N PRO A 77 -8.49 -8.27 -7.72
CA PRO A 77 -9.29 -9.04 -6.78
C PRO A 77 -9.60 -8.29 -5.50
N VAL A 78 -10.86 -8.37 -5.06
CA VAL A 78 -11.32 -7.91 -3.75
C VAL A 78 -11.53 -9.13 -2.86
N LEU A 79 -10.71 -9.28 -1.84
CA LEU A 79 -10.64 -10.47 -0.99
C LEU A 79 -11.09 -10.13 0.44
N PRO A 80 -11.66 -11.09 1.19
CA PRO A 80 -11.80 -10.92 2.62
C PRO A 80 -10.39 -10.87 3.22
N MET A 81 -10.06 -9.81 3.92
CA MET A 81 -8.71 -9.60 4.47
C MET A 81 -8.73 -9.33 5.97
N SER A 82 -9.86 -8.90 6.53
CA SER A 82 -9.96 -8.62 7.96
C SER A 82 -11.40 -8.74 8.47
N ARG A 83 -11.61 -8.42 9.75
CA ARG A 83 -12.92 -8.29 10.36
C ARG A 83 -12.90 -7.11 11.33
N CYS A 84 -13.87 -6.22 11.22
CA CYS A 84 -13.96 -5.06 12.08
C CYS A 84 -14.15 -5.49 13.55
N PRO A 85 -13.32 -5.05 14.50
CA PRO A 85 -13.43 -5.43 15.90
C PRO A 85 -14.60 -4.76 16.65
N TYR A 86 -15.27 -3.79 16.01
CA TYR A 86 -16.41 -3.06 16.59
C TYR A 86 -17.74 -3.58 16.04
N THR A 87 -17.86 -3.69 14.72
CA THR A 87 -19.11 -4.13 14.07
C THR A 87 -19.15 -5.63 13.79
N ASN A 88 -18.03 -6.33 13.97
CA ASN A 88 -17.86 -7.73 13.62
C ASN A 88 -18.11 -8.02 12.12
N GLN A 89 -18.11 -7.02 11.24
CA GLN A 89 -18.28 -7.21 9.79
C GLN A 89 -16.97 -7.67 9.14
N VAL A 90 -17.02 -8.65 8.23
CA VAL A 90 -15.87 -9.01 7.39
C VAL A 90 -15.50 -7.81 6.51
N VAL A 91 -14.23 -7.48 6.48
CA VAL A 91 -13.69 -6.41 5.64
C VAL A 91 -13.11 -7.03 4.40
N TYR A 92 -13.67 -6.62 3.27
CA TYR A 92 -13.18 -6.93 1.94
C TYR A 92 -12.34 -5.77 1.46
N HIS A 93 -11.17 -6.07 0.90
CA HIS A 93 -10.23 -5.06 0.44
C HIS A 93 -9.53 -5.60 -0.82
N SER A 94 -9.18 -4.71 -1.72
CA SER A 94 -8.47 -5.04 -2.96
C SER A 94 -7.01 -5.34 -2.67
N ILE A 95 -6.46 -6.31 -3.39
CA ILE A 95 -5.03 -6.58 -3.41
C ILE A 95 -4.68 -7.40 -4.65
N ASP A 96 -3.60 -7.02 -5.34
CA ASP A 96 -2.99 -7.93 -6.31
C ASP A 96 -2.18 -9.01 -5.57
N HIS A 97 -2.85 -10.11 -5.29
CA HIS A 97 -2.29 -11.25 -4.57
C HIS A 97 -1.50 -12.21 -5.47
N TYR A 98 -1.36 -11.93 -6.77
CA TYR A 98 -0.66 -12.82 -7.69
C TYR A 98 0.87 -12.63 -7.68
N GLY A 99 1.34 -11.44 -7.33
CA GLY A 99 2.75 -11.08 -7.26
C GLY A 99 2.95 -9.61 -6.90
N LEU A 100 4.17 -9.25 -6.53
CA LEU A 100 4.58 -7.88 -6.21
C LEU A 100 4.81 -7.02 -7.46
N ASP A 101 4.95 -7.61 -8.64
CA ASP A 101 5.08 -6.92 -9.94
C ASP A 101 3.78 -6.25 -10.47
N GLY A 102 2.71 -6.24 -9.66
CA GLY A 102 1.40 -5.71 -10.04
C GLY A 102 1.24 -4.22 -9.81
N LEU A 103 0.45 -3.52 -10.64
CA LEU A 103 0.25 -2.08 -10.53
C LEU A 103 -0.36 -1.63 -9.19
N TRP A 104 -0.94 -2.56 -8.41
CA TRP A 104 -1.41 -2.29 -7.03
C TRP A 104 -0.24 -1.98 -6.07
N TRP A 105 0.92 -2.60 -6.32
CA TRP A 105 2.16 -2.53 -5.52
C TRP A 105 3.12 -1.42 -5.96
N ASN A 106 2.84 -0.73 -7.07
CA ASN A 106 3.66 0.40 -7.52
C ASN A 106 3.66 1.49 -6.44
N SER A 107 4.81 1.75 -5.82
CA SER A 107 4.88 2.68 -4.68
C SER A 107 4.67 4.13 -5.06
N ASN A 108 4.95 4.48 -6.32
CA ASN A 108 4.89 5.84 -6.82
C ASN A 108 3.49 6.18 -7.33
N VAL A 109 2.88 5.27 -8.10
CA VAL A 109 1.58 5.50 -8.74
C VAL A 109 0.72 4.23 -8.66
N PRO A 110 0.28 3.84 -7.44
CA PRO A 110 -0.51 2.62 -7.24
C PRO A 110 -1.86 2.71 -7.97
N ILE A 111 -2.29 1.60 -8.57
CA ILE A 111 -3.63 1.49 -9.20
C ILE A 111 -4.49 0.57 -8.35
N ARG A 112 -5.52 1.16 -7.72
CA ARG A 112 -6.40 0.46 -6.78
C ARG A 112 -7.86 0.81 -7.03
N PRO A 113 -8.79 -0.16 -6.89
CA PRO A 113 -10.23 0.09 -6.89
C PRO A 113 -10.63 1.13 -5.84
N VAL A 114 -11.75 1.80 -6.09
CA VAL A 114 -12.48 2.52 -5.04
C VAL A 114 -13.24 1.49 -4.22
N GLU A 115 -13.02 1.48 -2.91
CA GLU A 115 -13.56 0.47 -2.02
C GLU A 115 -14.63 1.03 -1.09
N VAL A 116 -15.64 0.21 -0.78
CA VAL A 116 -16.65 0.52 0.23
C VAL A 116 -16.22 -0.15 1.54
N LEU A 117 -15.45 0.59 2.34
CA LEU A 117 -14.93 0.11 3.61
C LEU A 117 -15.85 0.48 4.79
N PRO A 118 -15.84 -0.29 5.90
CA PRO A 118 -16.60 0.05 7.09
C PRO A 118 -16.28 1.46 7.59
N SER A 119 -17.24 2.12 8.24
CA SER A 119 -17.04 3.48 8.79
C SER A 119 -15.94 3.59 9.84
N SER A 120 -15.61 2.48 10.48
CA SER A 120 -14.53 2.37 11.45
C SER A 120 -13.17 2.08 10.82
N PHE A 121 -13.08 1.75 9.52
CA PHE A 121 -11.78 1.53 8.89
C PHE A 121 -11.02 2.86 8.83
N PHE A 122 -9.77 2.85 9.28
CA PHE A 122 -8.91 4.02 9.31
C PHE A 122 -7.72 3.87 8.37
N MET A 123 -6.96 2.78 8.50
CA MET A 123 -5.72 2.60 7.76
C MET A 123 -5.40 1.13 7.51
N LEU A 124 -4.78 0.85 6.36
CA LEU A 124 -4.14 -0.42 6.05
C LEU A 124 -2.61 -0.25 6.00
N LYS A 125 -1.91 -1.09 6.75
CA LYS A 125 -0.47 -1.32 6.67
C LYS A 125 -0.19 -2.80 6.47
N GLY A 126 1.06 -3.15 6.23
CA GLY A 126 1.43 -4.55 6.20
C GLY A 126 2.92 -4.79 6.17
N ALA A 127 3.24 -6.07 6.30
CA ALA A 127 4.57 -6.64 6.22
C ALA A 127 4.53 -7.80 5.21
N VAL A 128 5.65 -8.11 4.56
CA VAL A 128 5.73 -9.21 3.60
C VAL A 128 7.01 -9.98 3.81
N LYS A 129 6.88 -11.22 4.31
CA LYS A 129 8.00 -12.17 4.31
C LYS A 129 8.29 -12.59 2.88
N LEU A 130 9.50 -12.29 2.41
CA LEU A 130 9.83 -12.42 1.01
C LEU A 130 10.10 -13.89 0.63
N GLY A 131 9.52 -14.32 -0.49
CA GLY A 131 9.89 -15.56 -1.17
C GLY A 131 11.06 -15.29 -2.12
N ARG A 132 10.99 -15.84 -3.34
CA ARG A 132 11.89 -15.40 -4.41
C ARG A 132 11.63 -13.92 -4.71
N ILE A 133 12.71 -13.13 -4.82
CA ILE A 133 12.60 -11.73 -5.24
C ILE A 133 12.09 -11.66 -6.68
N GLU A 134 11.00 -10.93 -6.88
CA GLU A 134 10.37 -10.72 -8.18
C GLU A 134 11.10 -9.62 -8.95
N ASN A 135 11.14 -9.75 -10.28
CA ASN A 135 11.62 -8.68 -11.15
C ASN A 135 10.49 -7.66 -11.35
N THR A 136 10.49 -6.58 -10.55
CA THR A 136 9.45 -5.54 -10.60
C THR A 136 9.88 -4.38 -11.51
N PRO A 137 9.02 -3.90 -12.42
CA PRO A 137 9.34 -2.81 -13.36
C PRO A 137 9.24 -1.41 -12.72
N PHE A 138 8.97 -1.35 -11.42
CA PHE A 138 8.92 -0.13 -10.61
C PHE A 138 9.31 -0.47 -9.17
N PRO A 139 9.66 0.55 -8.36
CA PRO A 139 9.89 0.36 -6.94
C PRO A 139 8.64 -0.17 -6.24
N VAL A 140 8.84 -1.20 -5.42
CA VAL A 140 7.82 -1.80 -4.55
C VAL A 140 8.28 -1.70 -3.11
N LYS A 141 7.41 -1.19 -2.23
CA LYS A 141 7.69 -0.99 -0.80
C LYS A 141 6.76 -1.88 0.04
N PRO A 142 6.97 -3.21 0.08
CA PRO A 142 5.99 -4.15 0.64
C PRO A 142 5.91 -4.11 2.17
N GLY A 143 6.81 -3.38 2.83
CA GLY A 143 6.98 -3.39 4.28
C GLY A 143 8.02 -4.44 4.72
N PRO A 144 8.34 -4.50 6.02
CA PRO A 144 9.33 -5.42 6.58
C PRO A 144 8.87 -6.88 6.45
N GLU A 145 9.75 -7.84 6.72
CA GLU A 145 9.39 -9.26 6.64
C GLU A 145 8.59 -9.76 7.83
N VAL A 146 8.58 -9.00 8.92
CA VAL A 146 7.87 -9.32 10.16
C VAL A 146 6.80 -8.26 10.44
N PRO A 147 5.61 -8.65 10.90
CA PRO A 147 4.54 -7.70 11.20
C PRO A 147 4.91 -6.80 12.37
N TYR A 148 4.36 -5.59 12.33
CA TYR A 148 4.60 -4.53 13.31
C TYR A 148 3.29 -3.80 13.62
N VAL A 149 3.32 -2.93 14.62
CA VAL A 149 2.26 -1.94 14.86
C VAL A 149 2.85 -0.54 14.99
N ILE A 150 1.98 0.45 14.94
CA ILE A 150 2.29 1.86 15.21
C ILE A 150 1.80 2.15 16.65
N PRO A 151 2.70 2.20 17.65
CA PRO A 151 2.38 2.38 19.07
C PRO A 151 1.54 3.60 19.35
N GLU A 152 1.84 4.72 18.71
CA GLU A 152 1.22 6.02 18.91
C GLU A 152 -0.27 5.96 18.52
N VAL A 153 -0.57 5.31 17.39
CA VAL A 153 -1.96 5.05 16.96
C VAL A 153 -2.67 4.12 17.94
N LEU A 154 -2.01 3.03 18.39
CA LEU A 154 -2.63 2.08 19.34
C LEU A 154 -2.67 2.57 20.79
N ALA A 155 -1.97 3.65 21.12
CA ALA A 155 -2.03 4.31 22.42
C ALA A 155 -3.40 4.98 22.62
N LEU A 156 -4.01 5.48 21.54
CA LEU A 156 -5.35 6.06 21.57
C LEU A 156 -6.40 5.00 21.94
N PRO A 157 -7.25 5.23 22.96
CA PRO A 157 -8.25 4.26 23.43
C PRO A 157 -9.18 3.71 22.35
N GLN A 158 -9.58 4.55 21.40
CA GLN A 158 -10.55 4.29 20.32
C GLN A 158 -9.99 3.39 19.21
N PHE A 159 -8.67 3.17 19.19
CA PHE A 159 -8.03 2.38 18.16
C PHE A 159 -7.84 0.92 18.56
N LYS A 160 -8.09 0.04 17.58
CA LYS A 160 -7.72 -1.37 17.57
C LYS A 160 -7.16 -1.74 16.20
N ALA A 161 -6.17 -2.62 16.18
CA ALA A 161 -5.66 -3.24 14.96
C ALA A 161 -6.09 -4.70 14.85
N VAL A 162 -6.18 -5.21 13.62
CA VAL A 162 -6.40 -6.62 13.31
C VAL A 162 -5.35 -7.09 12.32
N ILE A 163 -4.58 -8.09 12.70
CA ILE A 163 -3.60 -8.76 11.83
C ILE A 163 -4.16 -10.06 11.25
N SER A 164 -3.87 -10.29 9.98
CA SER A 164 -4.21 -11.52 9.25
C SER A 164 -3.13 -11.86 8.22
N ARG A 165 -3.16 -13.09 7.70
CA ARG A 165 -2.23 -13.59 6.70
C ARG A 165 -2.92 -13.76 5.36
N ILE A 166 -2.27 -13.31 4.29
CA ILE A 166 -2.62 -13.66 2.91
C ILE A 166 -1.37 -14.08 2.13
N ARG A 167 -1.57 -14.77 1.01
CA ARG A 167 -0.50 -15.10 0.07
C ARG A 167 -0.43 -14.05 -1.02
N VAL A 168 0.78 -13.64 -1.40
CA VAL A 168 1.04 -12.74 -2.53
C VAL A 168 2.10 -13.42 -3.38
N GLY A 169 1.72 -14.09 -4.47
CA GLY A 169 2.64 -14.92 -5.24
C GLY A 169 3.40 -15.94 -4.37
N GLU A 170 4.73 -15.88 -4.40
CA GLU A 170 5.61 -16.69 -3.53
C GLU A 170 5.78 -16.13 -2.11
N HIS A 171 5.33 -14.90 -1.87
CA HIS A 171 5.48 -14.18 -0.61
C HIS A 171 4.33 -14.45 0.39
N THR A 172 4.63 -14.24 1.67
CA THR A 172 3.62 -14.26 2.74
C THR A 172 3.40 -12.85 3.24
N ALA A 173 2.20 -12.32 3.04
CA ALA A 173 1.87 -10.97 3.47
C ALA A 173 1.05 -11.00 4.76
N TYR A 174 1.34 -10.07 5.65
CA TYR A 174 0.67 -9.85 6.92
C TYR A 174 -0.04 -8.50 6.85
N SER A 175 -1.34 -8.52 6.54
CA SER A 175 -2.14 -7.29 6.51
C SER A 175 -2.52 -6.86 7.92
N ILE A 176 -2.37 -5.57 8.20
CA ILE A 176 -2.66 -4.97 9.51
C ILE A 176 -3.66 -3.84 9.29
N PHE A 177 -4.91 -4.10 9.64
CA PHE A 177 -6.00 -3.13 9.52
C PHE A 177 -6.18 -2.39 10.83
N TYR A 178 -6.19 -1.06 10.79
CA TYR A 178 -6.49 -0.20 11.92
C TYR A 178 -7.94 0.26 11.85
N PHE A 179 -8.63 0.14 12.97
CA PHE A 179 -10.00 0.56 13.14
C PHE A 179 -10.13 1.55 14.28
N ILE A 180 -11.00 2.53 14.09
CA ILE A 180 -11.34 3.54 15.08
C ILE A 180 -12.85 3.53 15.34
N GLU A 181 -13.24 3.67 16.61
CA GLU A 181 -14.64 3.81 17.05
C GLU A 181 -14.95 5.29 17.34
N ASP A 182 -16.22 5.69 17.15
CA ASP A 182 -16.75 7.02 17.50
C ASP A 182 -15.95 8.21 16.94
N TRP A 183 -15.56 8.12 15.67
CA TRP A 183 -14.81 9.19 14.99
C TRP A 183 -15.63 9.90 13.91
N GLU A 184 -15.38 11.20 13.74
CA GLU A 184 -15.96 11.98 12.66
C GLU A 184 -15.20 11.71 11.35
N ARG A 185 -15.93 11.28 10.32
CA ARG A 185 -15.44 10.90 8.97
C ARG A 185 -14.87 12.07 8.13
N ALA A 186 -14.41 13.15 8.76
CA ALA A 186 -13.83 14.27 8.02
C ALA A 186 -12.48 13.92 7.34
N ILE A 187 -11.90 12.77 7.67
CA ILE A 187 -10.64 12.28 7.12
C ILE A 187 -10.92 11.02 6.29
N GLU A 188 -10.40 10.99 5.06
CA GLU A 188 -10.57 9.83 4.17
C GLU A 188 -9.75 8.62 4.66
N PRO A 189 -10.31 7.40 4.64
CA PRO A 189 -9.58 6.21 5.05
C PRO A 189 -8.39 5.91 4.14
N MET A 190 -7.28 5.46 4.72
CA MET A 190 -5.98 5.51 4.06
C MET A 190 -5.45 4.12 3.74
N ASN A 191 -5.51 3.74 2.46
CA ASN A 191 -4.83 2.56 1.98
C ASN A 191 -3.37 2.90 1.65
N ASN A 192 -2.51 2.86 2.68
CA ASN A 192 -1.10 3.29 2.60
C ASN A 192 -0.11 2.13 2.58
N TRP A 193 -0.58 0.89 2.39
CA TRP A 193 0.32 -0.24 2.27
C TRP A 193 0.92 -0.26 0.86
N GLY A 194 2.24 -0.36 0.72
CA GLY A 194 2.89 -0.40 -0.58
C GLY A 194 3.16 0.97 -1.20
N THR A 195 2.71 2.06 -0.60
CA THR A 195 2.86 3.43 -1.13
C THR A 195 4.07 4.14 -0.54
N LYS A 196 4.62 5.11 -1.27
CA LYS A 196 5.69 5.97 -0.75
C LYS A 196 5.23 7.02 0.26
N TYR A 197 3.94 7.25 0.39
CA TYR A 197 3.38 8.14 1.41
C TYR A 197 2.56 7.36 2.41
N TRP A 198 2.47 7.89 3.62
CA TRP A 198 1.42 7.51 4.53
C TRP A 198 1.02 8.67 5.42
N SER A 199 -0.17 8.59 5.96
CA SER A 199 -0.73 9.62 6.81
C SER A 199 -1.34 9.01 8.06
N PHE A 200 -1.49 9.83 9.09
CA PHE A 200 -1.74 9.41 10.46
C PHE A 200 -2.56 10.45 11.23
N LEU A 201 -3.09 10.02 12.37
CA LEU A 201 -3.65 10.91 13.37
C LEU A 201 -2.67 11.07 14.53
N ASP A 202 -2.34 12.31 14.86
CA ASP A 202 -1.53 12.63 16.04
C ASP A 202 -2.35 12.48 17.35
N ALA A 203 -1.72 12.82 18.48
CA ALA A 203 -2.36 12.76 19.80
C ALA A 203 -3.58 13.70 19.93
N ASP A 204 -3.63 14.77 19.12
CA ASP A 204 -4.72 15.75 19.07
C ASP A 204 -5.79 15.38 18.01
N MET A 205 -5.69 14.20 17.39
CA MET A 205 -6.58 13.74 16.32
C MET A 205 -6.53 14.63 15.06
N LYS A 206 -5.39 15.28 14.79
CA LYS A 206 -5.13 15.99 13.54
C LYS A 206 -4.42 15.10 12.54
N LEU A 207 -4.73 15.31 11.26
CA LEU A 207 -4.18 14.54 10.15
C LEU A 207 -2.78 15.07 9.78
N GLY A 208 -1.76 14.21 9.89
CA GLY A 208 -0.40 14.46 9.40
C GLY A 208 -0.02 13.51 8.26
N TYR A 209 1.04 13.83 7.50
CA TYR A 209 1.55 13.06 6.35
C TYR A 209 3.07 12.85 6.45
N HIS A 210 3.57 11.69 6.02
CA HIS A 210 4.99 11.36 5.90
C HIS A 210 5.29 10.73 4.53
N GLU A 211 6.45 11.06 3.96
CA GLU A 211 7.03 10.37 2.81
C GLU A 211 8.08 9.35 3.28
N TYR A 212 8.13 8.21 2.59
CA TYR A 212 9.02 7.10 2.90
C TYR A 212 10.46 7.45 2.53
N GLY A 213 11.33 7.62 3.52
CA GLY A 213 12.76 7.89 3.32
C GLY A 213 13.13 9.36 3.15
N VAL A 214 12.15 10.28 3.21
CA VAL A 214 12.42 11.72 3.31
C VAL A 214 12.55 12.04 4.79
N TYR A 215 13.79 12.18 5.25
CA TYR A 215 14.06 12.98 6.44
C TYR A 215 13.66 14.41 6.10
N PRO A 216 12.93 15.14 6.97
CA PRO A 216 12.79 16.57 6.77
C PRO A 216 14.22 17.11 6.59
N GLU A 217 14.48 17.73 5.44
CA GLU A 217 15.69 18.52 5.30
C GLU A 217 15.65 19.50 6.48
N GLU A 218 16.66 19.47 7.34
CA GLU A 218 16.90 20.60 8.25
C GLU A 218 16.90 21.82 7.33
N GLU A 219 15.83 22.63 7.37
CA GLU A 219 15.85 23.93 6.72
C GLU A 219 17.11 24.59 7.28
N GLU A 220 18.13 24.80 6.43
CA GLU A 220 19.35 25.48 6.87
C GLU A 220 18.88 26.78 7.52
N PRO A 221 19.11 26.98 8.83
CA PRO A 221 18.52 28.10 9.52
C PRO A 221 19.00 29.38 8.83
N ASP A 222 18.06 30.17 8.32
CA ASP A 222 18.33 31.50 7.83
C ASP A 222 18.90 32.31 9.00
N TYR A 223 20.22 32.49 9.02
CA TYR A 223 20.97 33.16 10.07
C TYR A 223 20.69 34.68 10.17
N SER A 224 19.60 35.19 9.58
CA SER A 224 19.29 36.61 9.56
C SER A 224 18.21 37.09 10.54
N GLU A 225 17.48 36.22 11.24
CA GLU A 225 16.50 36.65 12.24
C GLU A 225 16.73 36.04 13.63
N GLU A 226 16.69 36.88 14.66
CA GLU A 226 16.93 36.52 16.06
C GLU A 226 15.95 35.42 16.54
N PRO A 227 16.40 34.51 17.44
CA PRO A 227 15.64 33.32 17.77
C PRO A 227 14.37 33.67 18.54
N VAL A 228 13.23 33.49 17.89
CA VAL A 228 11.96 33.29 18.58
C VAL A 228 11.98 31.86 19.12
N THR A 229 12.33 31.73 20.40
CA THR A 229 12.12 30.50 21.15
C THR A 229 10.62 30.31 21.37
N GLU A 230 9.98 29.42 20.63
CA GLU A 230 8.81 28.68 21.10
C GLU A 230 8.53 27.48 20.19
N ASP A 231 8.58 26.30 20.81
CA ASP A 231 8.15 24.98 20.37
C ASP A 231 8.81 24.35 19.13
N THR A 232 9.82 23.55 19.45
CA THR A 232 10.36 22.44 18.66
C THR A 232 9.24 21.62 18.03
N GLU A 233 9.14 21.65 16.69
CA GLU A 233 8.59 20.53 15.93
C GLU A 233 9.53 19.35 16.18
N GLU A 234 9.27 18.58 17.24
CA GLU A 234 9.86 17.25 17.39
C GLU A 234 9.46 16.47 16.14
N ASP A 235 10.44 16.15 15.30
CA ASP A 235 10.31 15.15 14.26
C ASP A 235 9.61 13.93 14.86
N ILE A 236 8.33 13.73 14.52
CA ILE A 236 7.58 12.57 14.98
C ILE A 236 8.12 11.38 14.17
N GLU A 237 9.28 10.88 14.56
CA GLU A 237 9.83 9.61 14.10
C GLU A 237 8.94 8.51 14.69
N TYR A 238 7.89 8.14 13.96
CA TYR A 238 7.02 7.05 14.36
C TYR A 238 7.81 5.78 14.61
N THR A 239 7.71 5.27 15.83
CA THR A 239 8.45 4.08 16.23
C THR A 239 7.70 2.83 15.77
N TYR A 240 8.27 2.04 14.85
CA TYR A 240 7.68 0.74 14.53
C TYR A 240 7.92 -0.26 15.66
N ASP A 241 6.88 -0.93 16.13
CA ASP A 241 7.01 -1.93 17.19
C ASP A 241 6.67 -3.33 16.71
N PHE A 242 7.68 -4.20 16.78
CA PHE A 242 7.61 -5.59 16.35
C PHE A 242 7.24 -6.54 17.50
N GLU A 243 7.21 -6.07 18.76
CA GLU A 243 6.84 -6.85 19.93
C GLU A 243 5.31 -6.85 20.12
N LEU A 244 4.63 -7.59 19.26
CA LEU A 244 3.16 -7.60 19.16
C LEU A 244 2.44 -8.13 20.41
N SER A 245 3.11 -8.96 21.22
CA SER A 245 2.52 -9.66 22.38
C SER A 245 1.82 -8.70 23.34
N LYS A 246 2.46 -7.59 23.69
CA LYS A 246 1.92 -6.59 24.63
C LYS A 246 0.65 -5.90 24.12
N TYR A 247 0.50 -5.74 22.80
CA TYR A 247 -0.70 -5.15 22.21
C TYR A 247 -1.86 -6.16 22.17
N ILE A 248 -1.54 -7.43 21.95
CA ILE A 248 -2.53 -8.51 21.98
C ILE A 248 -3.07 -8.71 23.40
N GLU A 249 -2.20 -8.71 24.41
CA GLU A 249 -2.59 -8.83 25.82
C GLU A 249 -3.46 -7.67 26.29
N LYS A 250 -3.20 -6.47 25.79
CA LYS A 250 -4.02 -5.27 26.03
C LYS A 250 -5.32 -5.23 25.23
N GLY A 251 -5.57 -6.20 24.34
CA GLY A 251 -6.73 -6.19 23.43
C GLY A 251 -6.69 -5.07 22.38
N LYS A 252 -5.52 -4.48 22.15
CA LYS A 252 -5.27 -3.43 21.15
C LYS A 252 -4.97 -4.00 19.77
N LEU A 253 -4.38 -5.20 19.72
CA LEU A 253 -4.19 -5.97 18.50
C LEU A 253 -4.97 -7.28 18.62
N LEU A 254 -5.87 -7.52 17.68
CA LEU A 254 -6.56 -8.79 17.51
C LEU A 254 -5.95 -9.51 16.32
N TRP A 255 -6.17 -10.80 16.21
CA TRP A 255 -5.58 -11.60 15.15
C TRP A 255 -6.57 -12.62 14.59
N ILE A 256 -6.39 -12.94 13.32
CA ILE A 256 -7.18 -13.94 12.61
C ILE A 256 -6.29 -15.16 12.37
N GLU A 257 -6.79 -16.36 12.68
CA GLU A 257 -6.06 -17.58 12.37
C GLU A 257 -5.84 -17.67 10.85
N PRO A 258 -4.62 -18.00 10.39
CA PRO A 258 -4.38 -18.15 8.98
C PRO A 258 -5.32 -19.19 8.34
N ASP A 259 -5.80 -18.87 7.14
CA ASP A 259 -6.72 -19.69 6.36
C ASP A 259 -8.11 -19.91 7.01
N ASP A 260 -8.45 -19.18 8.08
CA ASP A 260 -9.78 -19.23 8.69
C ASP A 260 -10.83 -18.56 7.76
N PRO A 261 -11.74 -19.34 7.14
CA PRO A 261 -12.73 -18.79 6.22
C PRO A 261 -13.78 -17.95 6.92
N THR A 262 -13.88 -18.06 8.26
CA THR A 262 -14.81 -17.28 9.07
C THR A 262 -14.21 -15.97 9.53
N PHE A 263 -12.91 -15.72 9.35
CA PHE A 263 -12.26 -14.50 9.83
C PHE A 263 -12.57 -14.24 11.32
N TYR A 264 -12.57 -15.29 12.16
CA TYR A 264 -12.88 -15.16 13.57
C TYR A 264 -11.79 -14.37 14.28
N LEU A 265 -12.19 -13.33 15.02
CA LEU A 265 -11.26 -12.49 15.76
C LEU A 265 -10.84 -13.21 17.04
N LYS A 266 -9.55 -13.55 17.12
CA LYS A 266 -8.93 -14.12 18.31
C LYS A 266 -8.27 -13.04 19.16
N THR A 267 -8.27 -13.31 20.46
CA THR A 267 -7.65 -12.49 21.50
C THR A 267 -6.64 -13.31 22.29
N GLY A 268 -5.72 -12.64 22.97
CA GLY A 268 -4.66 -13.30 23.73
C GLY A 268 -3.54 -13.88 22.85
N THR A 269 -2.40 -14.15 23.48
CA THR A 269 -1.15 -14.57 22.81
C THR A 269 -1.07 -16.07 22.55
N SER A 270 -1.93 -16.86 23.20
CA SER A 270 -1.92 -18.32 23.08
C SER A 270 -2.24 -18.75 21.65
N GLY A 271 -1.29 -19.43 21.01
CA GLY A 271 -1.43 -19.94 19.65
C GLY A 271 -1.38 -18.86 18.56
N CYS A 272 -1.04 -17.62 18.88
CA CYS A 272 -0.92 -16.56 17.88
C CYS A 272 0.28 -16.82 16.95
N PRO A 273 0.06 -17.01 15.63
CA PRO A 273 1.13 -17.38 14.69
C PRO A 273 1.98 -16.18 14.23
N TYR A 274 1.63 -14.98 14.68
CA TYR A 274 2.28 -13.73 14.28
C TYR A 274 3.37 -13.28 15.28
N LEU A 275 3.59 -14.04 16.35
CA LEU A 275 4.59 -13.74 17.37
C LEU A 275 5.94 -14.40 17.04
N ASN A 276 7.04 -13.70 17.33
CA ASN A 276 8.41 -14.21 17.21
C ASN A 276 8.75 -14.76 15.81
N LEU A 277 8.21 -14.14 14.77
CA LEU A 277 8.52 -14.50 13.39
C LEU A 277 9.98 -14.12 13.07
N GLU A 278 10.66 -15.00 12.34
CA GLU A 278 11.97 -14.70 11.75
C GLU A 278 11.80 -13.89 10.45
N GLY A 279 12.61 -12.85 10.29
CA GLY A 279 12.70 -12.01 9.10
C GLY A 279 13.34 -10.65 9.40
N SER A 280 13.66 -9.90 8.34
CA SER A 280 14.16 -8.53 8.48
C SER A 280 13.08 -7.59 9.04
N ARG A 281 13.51 -6.67 9.92
CA ARG A 281 12.71 -5.53 10.42
C ARG A 281 12.93 -4.25 9.60
N GLU A 282 13.89 -4.29 8.68
CA GLU A 282 14.08 -3.23 7.73
C GLU A 282 12.98 -3.27 6.68
N PHE A 283 12.71 -2.12 6.09
CA PHE A 283 11.67 -1.94 5.10
C PHE A 283 12.34 -1.90 3.73
N PRO A 284 12.34 -3.02 2.99
CA PRO A 284 13.02 -3.09 1.71
C PRO A 284 12.30 -2.28 0.64
N VAL A 285 13.07 -1.81 -0.33
CA VAL A 285 12.58 -1.43 -1.65
C VAL A 285 12.97 -2.55 -2.62
N ILE A 286 12.01 -3.07 -3.40
CA ILE A 286 12.26 -4.07 -4.43
C ILE A 286 12.17 -3.38 -5.79
N PHE A 287 13.21 -3.54 -6.61
CA PHE A 287 13.26 -3.01 -7.96
C PHE A 287 14.19 -3.83 -8.85
N GLU A 288 13.74 -4.15 -10.07
CA GLU A 288 14.53 -4.88 -11.07
C GLU A 288 15.12 -6.23 -10.59
N GLY A 289 14.44 -6.90 -9.67
CA GLY A 289 14.87 -8.20 -9.12
C GLY A 289 15.87 -8.10 -7.98
N GLU A 290 16.10 -6.90 -7.44
CA GLU A 290 17.01 -6.62 -6.34
C GLU A 290 16.27 -5.97 -5.16
N ILE A 291 16.84 -6.13 -3.96
CA ILE A 291 16.50 -5.29 -2.81
C ILE A 291 17.48 -4.11 -2.86
N VAL A 292 16.97 -2.90 -2.97
CA VAL A 292 17.75 -1.67 -3.06
C VAL A 292 17.56 -0.80 -1.83
N THR A 293 18.57 0.02 -1.50
CA THR A 293 18.43 1.06 -0.47
C THR A 293 17.63 2.25 -1.02
N PRO A 294 17.09 3.14 -0.17
CA PRO A 294 16.46 4.37 -0.63
C PRO A 294 17.38 5.25 -1.50
N GLU A 295 18.67 5.32 -1.17
CA GLU A 295 19.67 6.06 -1.95
C GLU A 295 19.88 5.45 -3.35
N GLU A 296 19.85 4.12 -3.45
CA GLU A 296 19.94 3.41 -4.73
C GLU A 296 18.65 3.56 -5.57
N GLU A 297 17.48 3.69 -4.92
CA GLU A 297 16.20 3.95 -5.59
C GLU A 297 16.23 5.30 -6.33
N GLU A 298 16.70 6.37 -5.69
CA GLU A 298 16.79 7.71 -6.33
C GLU A 298 17.75 7.70 -7.52
N TYR A 299 18.90 7.04 -7.39
CA TYR A 299 19.89 6.94 -8.46
C TYR A 299 19.37 6.13 -9.66
N LYS A 300 18.59 5.06 -9.41
CA LYS A 300 18.02 4.22 -10.47
C LYS A 300 16.79 4.86 -11.14
N ASN A 301 15.98 5.62 -10.40
CA ASN A 301 14.81 6.34 -10.96
C ASN A 301 15.18 7.63 -11.72
N GLY A 302 16.37 8.19 -11.49
CA GLY A 302 16.85 9.41 -12.16
C GLY A 302 17.58 9.19 -13.50
N LYS A 303 17.60 7.96 -14.02
CA LYS A 303 18.16 7.59 -15.33
C LYS A 303 17.08 7.15 -16.30
#